data_AF-A0A2Z4Y0Q9-F1
#
_entry.id   AF-A0A2Z4Y0Q9-F1
#
_cell.length_a   1.000
_cell.length_b   1.000
_cell.length_c   1.000
_cell.angle_alpha   90.00
_cell.angle_beta   90.00
_cell.angle_gamma   90.00
#
_symmetry.space_group_name_H-M   'P 1'
#
loop_
_entity.id
_entity.type
_entity.pdbx_description
1 polymer ?
#
loop_
_entity_poly.entity_id
_entity_poly.type
_entity_poly.pdbx_seq_one_letter_code
_entity_poly.pdbx_strand_id
1 'polypeptide(L)'
;MLPNLSSFVDKSFDIVLCSHFLFLYSKHLDLDFHIKSILEMCRLAKSEVRIFPILDLESNRSKHLNKVLEVLDKNNYKYNIEKSSYEFQRNANQMLRIST
;
A
#
# COMPACT_ATOMS: atom_id res chain seq x y z
N MET A 1 -12.50 -10.21 -1.25
CA MET A 1 -11.48 -9.47 -2.04
C MET A 1 -10.55 -8.81 -1.04
N LEU A 2 -9.26 -9.20 -1.05
CA LEU A 2 -8.13 -9.00 -0.09
C LEU A 2 -8.49 -8.66 1.38
N PRO A 3 -7.91 -9.30 2.41
CA PRO A 3 -6.68 -10.08 2.44
C PRO A 3 -6.95 -11.58 2.27
N ASN A 4 -5.95 -12.30 1.77
CA ASN A 4 -5.96 -13.72 1.35
C ASN A 4 -6.18 -13.91 -0.15
N LEU A 5 -5.06 -14.15 -0.83
CA LEU A 5 -4.95 -14.61 -2.22
C LEU A 5 -4.21 -15.96 -2.22
N SER A 6 -4.73 -16.91 -1.44
CA SER A 6 -4.15 -18.25 -1.24
C SER A 6 -3.97 -19.08 -2.50
N SER A 7 -4.60 -18.70 -3.63
CA SER A 7 -4.36 -19.33 -4.93
C SER A 7 -2.98 -19.04 -5.51
N PHE A 8 -2.26 -18.05 -5.00
CA PHE A 8 -0.93 -17.66 -5.47
C PHE A 8 0.13 -17.97 -4.41
N VAL A 9 1.21 -18.59 -4.85
CA VAL A 9 2.39 -18.86 -4.03
C VAL A 9 3.19 -17.58 -3.78
N ASP A 10 4.11 -17.63 -2.82
CA ASP A 10 4.97 -16.50 -2.49
C ASP A 10 5.81 -16.07 -3.70
N LYS A 11 6.04 -14.75 -3.83
CA LYS A 11 6.89 -14.15 -4.87
C LYS A 11 6.48 -14.50 -6.30
N SER A 12 5.17 -14.71 -6.52
CA SER A 12 4.60 -15.03 -7.84
C SER A 12 4.71 -13.90 -8.86
N PHE A 13 4.90 -12.66 -8.42
CA PHE A 13 4.92 -11.47 -9.29
C PHE A 13 6.15 -10.63 -9.02
N ASP A 14 6.82 -10.11 -10.07
CA ASP A 14 7.94 -9.20 -9.88
C ASP A 14 7.52 -7.91 -9.17
N ILE A 15 6.34 -7.38 -9.51
CA ILE A 15 5.78 -6.13 -9.00
C ILE A 15 4.29 -6.33 -8.70
N VAL A 16 3.83 -5.82 -7.56
CA VAL A 16 2.39 -5.76 -7.20
C VAL A 16 1.96 -4.30 -7.03
N LEU A 17 0.83 -3.93 -7.63
CA LEU A 17 0.32 -2.56 -7.66
C LEU A 17 -1.06 -2.46 -7.01
N CYS A 18 -1.25 -1.47 -6.15
CA CYS A 18 -2.55 -1.00 -5.71
C CYS A 18 -2.68 0.48 -6.07
N SER A 19 -3.62 0.79 -6.98
CA SER A 19 -3.98 2.17 -7.28
C SER A 19 -5.05 2.65 -6.27
N HIS A 20 -6.02 3.44 -6.72
CA HIS A 20 -7.05 4.17 -5.97
C HIS A 20 -8.01 3.29 -5.13
N PHE A 21 -7.47 2.58 -4.14
CA PHE A 21 -8.25 1.70 -3.26
C PHE A 21 -7.88 1.90 -1.79
N LEU A 22 -6.80 1.27 -1.29
CA LEU A 22 -6.50 1.17 0.14
C LEU A 22 -6.61 2.51 0.90
N PHE A 23 -5.59 3.36 0.81
CA PHE A 23 -5.54 4.60 1.56
C PHE A 23 -6.63 5.60 1.14
N LEU A 24 -7.08 5.54 -0.11
CA LEU A 24 -8.15 6.39 -0.60
C LEU A 24 -9.44 6.18 0.21
N TYR A 25 -9.77 4.92 0.51
CA TYR A 25 -10.95 4.55 1.29
C TYR A 25 -10.67 4.37 2.79
N SER A 26 -9.73 5.14 3.37
CA SER A 26 -9.36 5.05 4.80
C SER A 26 -10.53 5.19 5.79
N LYS A 27 -11.63 5.84 5.39
CA LYS A 27 -12.85 5.96 6.20
C LYS A 27 -13.68 4.67 6.21
N HIS A 28 -13.61 3.88 5.15
CA HIS A 28 -14.42 2.67 4.95
C HIS A 28 -13.64 1.39 5.25
N LEU A 29 -12.34 1.39 5.00
CA LEU A 29 -11.44 0.27 5.27
C LEU A 29 -10.71 0.54 6.59
N ASP A 30 -10.83 -0.39 7.53
CA ASP A 30 -10.16 -0.29 8.81
C ASP A 30 -8.65 -0.57 8.71
N LEU A 31 -7.93 -0.33 9.82
CA LEU A 31 -6.48 -0.49 9.87
C LEU A 31 -6.05 -1.95 9.63
N ASP A 32 -6.77 -2.91 10.18
CA ASP A 32 -6.43 -4.33 10.09
C ASP A 32 -6.52 -4.82 8.64
N PHE A 33 -7.56 -4.38 7.92
CA PHE A 33 -7.70 -4.61 6.49
C PHE A 33 -6.51 -4.07 5.68
N HIS A 34 -6.06 -2.84 5.98
CA HIS A 34 -4.89 -2.26 5.32
C HIS A 34 -3.62 -3.08 5.58
N ILE A 35 -3.34 -3.39 6.85
CA ILE A 35 -2.15 -4.16 7.23
C ILE A 35 -2.16 -5.52 6.52
N LYS A 36 -3.26 -6.27 6.64
CA LYS A 36 -3.34 -7.61 6.05
C LYS A 36 -3.24 -7.58 4.53
N SER A 37 -3.85 -6.59 3.88
CA SER A 37 -3.78 -6.44 2.42
C SER A 37 -2.36 -6.13 1.96
N ILE A 38 -1.68 -5.20 2.64
CA ILE A 38 -0.32 -4.78 2.26
C ILE A 38 0.69 -5.90 2.51
N LEU A 39 0.58 -6.63 3.64
CA LEU A 39 1.44 -7.79 3.89
C LEU A 39 1.20 -8.90 2.88
N GLU A 40 -0.04 -9.14 2.47
CA GLU A 40 -0.34 -10.12 1.43
C GLU A 40 0.24 -9.69 0.07
N MET A 41 0.18 -8.40 -0.27
CA MET A 41 0.86 -7.87 -1.45
C MET A 41 2.38 -8.06 -1.35
N CYS A 42 2.98 -7.83 -0.18
CA CYS A 42 4.41 -8.04 0.02
C CYS A 42 4.81 -9.52 -0.07
N ARG A 43 3.97 -10.45 0.37
CA ARG A 43 4.19 -11.90 0.21
C ARG A 43 4.24 -12.31 -1.26
N LEU A 44 3.36 -11.70 -2.07
CA LEU A 44 3.23 -12.01 -3.49
C LEU A 44 4.27 -11.34 -4.37
N ALA A 45 4.77 -10.16 -3.97
CA ALA A 45 5.79 -9.43 -4.70
C ALA A 45 7.18 -10.05 -4.47
N LYS A 46 7.94 -10.19 -5.55
CA LYS A 46 9.33 -10.63 -5.53
C LYS A 46 10.29 -9.47 -5.35
N SER A 47 9.98 -8.30 -5.90
CA SER A 47 10.86 -7.14 -5.87
C SER A 47 10.22 -5.94 -5.17
N GLU A 48 8.98 -5.59 -5.53
CA GLU A 48 8.36 -4.38 -4.99
C GLU A 48 6.83 -4.37 -4.99
N VAL A 49 6.30 -3.60 -4.04
CA VAL A 49 4.89 -3.21 -3.95
C VAL A 49 4.75 -1.71 -4.10
N ARG A 50 3.76 -1.25 -4.86
CA ARG A 50 3.47 0.18 -5.02
C ARG A 50 2.00 0.47 -4.70
N ILE A 51 1.76 1.44 -3.83
CA ILE A 51 0.41 1.81 -3.35
C ILE A 51 0.19 3.30 -3.53
N PHE A 52 -0.79 3.67 -4.34
CA PHE A 52 -1.11 5.05 -4.68
C PHE A 52 -2.62 5.31 -4.64
N PRO A 53 -3.10 6.46 -4.13
CA PRO A 53 -2.35 7.48 -3.41
C PRO A 53 -2.13 7.07 -1.95
N ILE A 54 -1.34 7.83 -1.20
CA ILE A 54 -1.26 7.72 0.27
C ILE A 54 -2.22 8.67 1.01
N LEU A 55 -3.14 9.29 0.27
CA LEU A 55 -4.18 10.19 0.77
C LEU A 55 -5.54 9.50 0.77
N ASP A 56 -6.47 10.05 1.55
CA ASP A 56 -7.89 9.70 1.53
C ASP A 56 -8.71 10.58 0.56
N LEU A 57 -10.01 10.30 0.44
CA LEU A 57 -10.95 11.04 -0.41
C LEU A 57 -11.04 12.54 -0.09
N GLU A 58 -10.63 12.97 1.10
CA GLU A 58 -10.62 14.38 1.52
C GLU A 58 -9.27 15.05 1.26
N SER A 59 -8.38 14.39 0.51
CA SER A 59 -7.00 14.83 0.26
C SER A 59 -6.14 14.92 1.53
N ASN A 60 -6.54 14.27 2.62
CA ASN A 60 -5.74 14.18 3.83
C ASN A 60 -4.86 12.94 3.78
N ARG A 61 -3.69 12.99 4.42
CA ARG A 61 -2.85 11.80 4.58
C ARG A 61 -3.64 10.72 5.31
N SER A 62 -3.62 9.49 4.79
CA SER A 62 -4.38 8.40 5.41
C SER A 62 -4.03 8.25 6.89
N LYS A 63 -5.06 8.19 7.74
CA LYS A 63 -4.93 7.92 9.18
C LYS A 63 -4.24 6.59 9.48
N HIS A 64 -4.23 5.65 8.54
CA HIS A 64 -3.66 4.32 8.69
C HIS A 64 -2.18 4.26 8.30
N LEU A 65 -1.69 5.24 7.53
CA LEU A 65 -0.37 5.19 6.93
C LEU A 65 0.75 4.98 7.96
N ASN A 66 0.81 5.82 9.01
CA ASN A 66 1.89 5.72 10.00
C ASN A 66 1.94 4.33 10.65
N LYS A 67 0.76 3.75 10.93
CA LYS A 67 0.70 2.43 11.55
C LYS A 67 1.08 1.31 10.59
N VAL A 68 0.74 1.45 9.31
CA VAL A 68 1.24 0.56 8.25
C VAL A 68 2.76 0.63 8.17
N LEU A 69 3.36 1.82 8.18
CA LEU A 69 4.82 2.00 8.14
C LEU A 69 5.52 1.31 9.32
N GLU A 70 5.00 1.47 10.55
CA GLU A 70 5.50 0.75 11.72
C GLU A 70 5.45 -0.78 11.55
N VAL A 71 4.40 -1.30 10.90
CA VAL A 71 4.29 -2.75 10.64
C VAL A 71 5.30 -3.19 9.58
N LEU A 72 5.53 -2.39 8.54
CA LEU A 72 6.56 -2.68 7.54
C LEU A 72 7.95 -2.72 8.19
N ASP A 73 8.27 -1.76 9.05
CA ASP A 73 9.53 -1.73 9.81
C ASP A 73 9.69 -2.98 10.67
N LYS A 74 8.63 -3.40 11.39
CA LYS A 74 8.64 -4.62 12.21
C LYS A 74 8.84 -5.91 11.39
N ASN A 75 8.42 -5.92 10.14
CA ASN A 75 8.60 -7.05 9.22
C ASN A 75 9.88 -6.93 8.37
N ASN A 76 10.77 -5.98 8.68
CA ASN A 76 12.03 -5.71 7.98
C ASN A 76 11.89 -5.31 6.50
N TYR A 77 10.71 -4.83 6.09
CA TYR A 77 10.53 -4.27 4.75
C TYR A 77 11.16 -2.88 4.67
N LYS A 78 11.79 -2.56 3.54
CA LYS A 78 12.23 -1.21 3.22
C LYS A 78 11.15 -0.50 2.43
N TYR A 79 10.96 0.80 2.66
CA TYR A 79 9.98 1.58 1.93
C TYR A 79 10.42 3.02 1.74
N ASN A 80 9.86 3.65 0.70
CA ASN A 80 10.00 5.07 0.41
C ASN A 80 8.62 5.65 0.07
N ILE A 81 8.46 6.95 0.34
CA ILE A 81 7.33 7.72 -0.18
C ILE A 81 7.86 8.53 -1.36
N GLU A 82 7.38 8.18 -2.54
CA GLU A 82 7.86 8.74 -3.80
C GLU A 82 6.76 9.58 -4.45
N LYS A 83 7.19 10.65 -5.13
CA LYS A 83 6.28 11.46 -5.93
C LYS A 83 6.03 10.77 -7.27
N SER A 84 4.76 10.54 -7.59
CA SER A 84 4.32 10.10 -8.91
C SER A 84 4.31 11.29 -9.87
N SER A 85 4.63 11.04 -11.14
CA SER A 85 4.43 12.01 -12.24
C SER A 85 2.95 12.25 -12.56
N TYR A 86 2.06 11.48 -11.95
CA TYR A 86 0.62 11.57 -12.08
C TYR A 86 0.00 12.34 -10.90
N GLU A 87 -0.80 13.37 -11.20
CA GLU A 87 -1.53 14.18 -10.23
C GLU A 87 -2.99 14.33 -10.68
N PHE A 88 -3.89 13.51 -10.12
CA PHE A 88 -5.33 13.58 -10.43
C PHE A 88 -6.09 14.56 -9.51
N GLN A 89 -5.63 14.70 -8.26
CA GLN A 89 -6.12 15.69 -7.29
C GLN A 89 -4.93 16.48 -6.74
N ARG A 90 -5.16 17.75 -6.37
CA ARG A 90 -4.12 18.65 -5.85
C ARG A 90 -3.41 18.01 -4.66
N ASN A 91 -2.10 17.83 -4.74
CA ASN A 91 -1.24 17.14 -3.74
C ASN A 91 -1.40 15.61 -3.63
N ALA A 92 -2.31 14.98 -4.36
CA ALA A 92 -2.47 13.52 -4.40
C ALA A 92 -1.49 12.89 -5.40
N ASN A 93 -0.20 13.20 -5.26
CA ASN A 93 0.85 12.76 -6.16
C ASN A 93 1.92 11.95 -5.43
N GLN A 94 1.60 11.37 -4.27
CA GLN A 94 2.53 10.55 -3.49
C GLN A 94 2.08 9.09 -3.43
N MET A 95 3.06 8.20 -3.53
CA MET A 95 2.91 6.75 -3.53
C MET A 95 3.81 6.15 -2.45
N LEU A 96 3.34 5.10 -1.79
CA LEU A 96 4.17 4.23 -0.97
C LEU A 96 4.80 3.16 -1.87
N ARG A 97 6.14 3.10 -1.91
CA ARG A 97 6.90 2.06 -2.59
C ARG A 97 7.62 1.21 -1.55
N ILE A 98 7.41 -0.10 -1.58
CA ILE A 98 7.96 -1.07 -0.63
C ILE A 98 8.86 -2.04 -1.40
N SER A 99 10.06 -2.30 -0.89
CA SER A 99 10.96 -3.33 -1.40
C SER A 99 10.81 -4.60 -0.58
N THR A 100 10.64 -5.75 -1.25
CA THR A 100 10.28 -7.05 -0.67
C THR A 100 11.38 -8.09 -0.78
#